data_AF-A0A183J2A2-F1
#
_entry.id   AF-A0A183J2A2-F1
#
_cell.length_a   1.000
_cell.length_b   1.000
_cell.length_c   1.000
_cell.angle_alpha   90.00
_cell.angle_beta   90.00
_cell.angle_gamma   90.00
#
_symmetry.space_group_name_H-M   'P 1'
#
loop_
_entity.id
_entity.type
_entity.pdbx_description
1 polymer ?
#
loop_
_entity_poly.entity_id
_entity_poly.type
_entity_poly.pdbx_seq_one_letter_code
_entity_poly.pdbx_strand_id
1 'polypeptide(L)'
;MFFVAMLLALIGFLSTGSNRTRIYTGWKARLGGCISCAIFLVFTYAAHLFWIFVFSVVVALTVIYFIFYRVCLLMPDYTTATCLDLSVFSPVLNMTGRPASLKICGSNLQQFCTLAETASNYYAIAYFAAAAVMLSLVHFMICLAANYAHIKHGYKYFELKEVEENELGRYRDTYASY
;
A
#
# COMPACT_ATOMS: atom_id res chain seq x y z
N MET A 1 -12.12 -0.04 -7.49
CA MET A 1 -10.99 -0.41 -6.59
C MET A 1 -10.70 -1.91 -6.61
N PHE A 2 -11.71 -2.78 -6.52
CA PHE A 2 -11.51 -4.25 -6.59
C PHE A 2 -10.81 -4.74 -7.87
N PHE A 3 -11.18 -4.20 -9.03
CA PHE A 3 -10.52 -4.54 -10.30
C PHE A 3 -9.05 -4.15 -10.36
N VAL A 4 -8.67 -3.00 -9.80
CA VAL A 4 -7.28 -2.55 -9.76
C VAL A 4 -6.46 -3.40 -8.79
N ALA A 5 -7.03 -3.76 -7.65
CA ALA A 5 -6.41 -4.68 -6.71
C ALA A 5 -6.25 -6.09 -7.30
N MET A 6 -7.26 -6.60 -8.01
CA MET A 6 -7.19 -7.92 -8.66
C MET A 6 -6.19 -7.93 -9.83
N LEU A 7 -6.11 -6.84 -10.60
CA LEU A 7 -5.10 -6.67 -11.64
C LEU A 7 -3.69 -6.62 -11.05
N LEU A 8 -3.45 -5.83 -9.99
CA LEU A 8 -2.15 -5.78 -9.31
C LEU A 8 -1.77 -7.14 -8.70
N ALA A 9 -2.73 -7.86 -8.13
CA ALA A 9 -2.52 -9.20 -7.58
C ALA A 9 -2.24 -10.26 -8.67
N LEU A 10 -2.99 -10.25 -9.77
CA LEU A 10 -2.77 -11.13 -10.93
C LEU A 10 -1.41 -10.87 -11.57
N ILE A 11 -1.07 -9.61 -11.75
CA ILE A 11 0.21 -9.19 -12.30
C ILE A 11 1.36 -9.56 -11.36
N GLY A 12 1.18 -9.41 -10.05
CA GLY A 12 2.15 -9.88 -9.05
C GLY A 12 2.33 -11.40 -9.05
N PHE A 13 1.24 -12.15 -9.17
CA PHE A 13 1.27 -13.61 -9.30
C PHE A 13 2.00 -14.05 -10.59
N LEU A 14 1.69 -13.40 -11.71
CA LEU A 14 2.36 -13.65 -13.00
C LEU A 14 3.85 -13.27 -12.97
N SER A 15 4.24 -12.25 -12.18
CA SER A 15 5.64 -11.89 -11.98
C SER A 15 6.44 -12.93 -11.18
N THR A 16 5.75 -13.76 -10.37
CA THR A 16 6.35 -14.83 -9.54
C THR A 16 6.42 -16.17 -10.27
N GLY A 17 5.96 -16.23 -11.52
CA GLY A 17 5.82 -17.47 -12.27
C GLY A 17 7.14 -18.18 -12.56
N SER A 18 7.26 -19.38 -11.98
CA SER A 18 8.00 -20.54 -12.49
C SER A 18 7.52 -20.93 -13.90
N ASN A 19 7.56 -19.99 -14.84
CA ASN A 19 7.23 -20.17 -16.25
C ASN A 19 8.39 -19.71 -17.16
N ARG A 20 9.50 -19.28 -16.57
CA ARG A 20 10.73 -18.92 -17.28
C ARG A 20 11.57 -20.12 -17.71
N THR A 21 11.32 -21.31 -17.15
CA THR A 21 12.17 -22.48 -17.36
C THR A 21 11.90 -23.22 -18.66
N ARG A 22 10.75 -23.02 -19.32
CA ARG A 22 10.36 -23.86 -20.47
C ARG A 22 10.29 -23.15 -21.84
N ILE A 23 10.19 -21.82 -21.89
CA ILE A 23 9.87 -21.11 -23.16
C ILE A 23 10.90 -20.06 -23.60
N TYR A 24 11.75 -19.55 -22.70
CA TYR A 24 12.59 -18.37 -23.01
C TYR A 24 14.08 -18.63 -22.84
N THR A 25 14.67 -19.35 -23.80
CA THR A 25 16.11 -19.61 -23.94
C THR A 25 16.90 -18.47 -24.61
N GLY A 26 16.32 -17.27 -24.74
CA GLY A 26 16.94 -16.13 -25.45
C GLY A 26 17.27 -14.92 -24.57
N TRP A 27 18.38 -14.25 -24.89
CA TRP A 27 18.87 -13.00 -24.28
C TRP A 27 17.79 -11.90 -24.16
N LYS A 28 17.05 -11.67 -25.25
CA LYS A 28 15.98 -10.65 -25.34
C LYS A 28 14.83 -10.91 -24.36
N ALA A 29 14.53 -12.17 -24.06
CA ALA A 29 13.47 -12.53 -23.12
C ALA A 29 13.90 -12.42 -21.64
N ARG A 30 15.20 -12.59 -21.37
CA ARG A 30 15.76 -12.29 -20.04
C ARG A 30 15.77 -10.79 -19.75
N LEU A 31 16.11 -9.97 -20.76
CA LEU A 31 16.05 -8.50 -20.67
C LEU A 31 14.62 -7.98 -20.42
N GLY A 32 13.63 -8.52 -21.15
CA GLY A 32 12.22 -8.14 -20.99
C GLY A 32 11.68 -8.36 -19.57
N GLY A 33 12.05 -9.45 -18.91
CA GLY A 33 11.60 -9.68 -17.53
C GLY A 33 12.34 -8.85 -16.48
N CYS A 34 13.56 -8.37 -16.76
CA CYS A 34 14.24 -7.41 -15.88
C CYS A 34 13.56 -6.03 -15.92
N ILE A 35 13.27 -5.55 -17.13
CA ILE A 35 12.56 -4.28 -17.35
C ILE A 35 11.14 -4.35 -16.78
N SER A 36 10.42 -5.45 -17.04
CA SER A 36 9.07 -5.68 -16.50
C SER A 36 9.07 -5.69 -14.97
N CYS A 37 10.02 -6.39 -14.33
CA CYS A 37 10.13 -6.43 -12.88
C CYS A 37 10.47 -5.05 -12.29
N ALA A 38 11.36 -4.28 -12.91
CA ALA A 38 11.67 -2.92 -12.49
C ALA A 38 10.45 -1.98 -12.58
N ILE A 39 9.69 -2.07 -13.67
CA ILE A 39 8.45 -1.31 -13.84
C ILE A 39 7.43 -1.65 -12.75
N PHE A 40 7.24 -2.95 -12.44
CA PHE A 40 6.33 -3.36 -11.37
C PHE A 40 6.78 -2.90 -9.99
N LEU A 41 8.09 -2.86 -9.74
CA LEU A 41 8.63 -2.34 -8.49
C LEU A 41 8.29 -0.84 -8.34
N VAL A 42 8.46 -0.04 -9.40
CA VAL A 42 8.10 1.38 -9.41
C VAL A 42 6.59 1.60 -9.20
N PHE A 43 5.73 0.87 -9.90
CA PHE A 43 4.28 0.98 -9.71
C PHE A 43 3.84 0.57 -8.30
N THR A 44 4.40 -0.51 -7.77
CA THR A 44 4.10 -0.97 -6.41
C THR A 44 4.54 0.04 -5.37
N TYR A 45 5.72 0.65 -5.57
CA TYR A 45 6.22 1.71 -4.68
C TYR A 45 5.32 2.95 -4.71
N ALA A 46 4.89 3.40 -5.90
CA ALA A 46 3.94 4.51 -6.01
C ALA A 46 2.60 4.20 -5.34
N ALA A 47 2.07 2.97 -5.52
CA ALA A 47 0.88 2.52 -4.81
C ALA A 47 1.08 2.50 -3.29
N HIS A 48 2.25 2.07 -2.82
CA HIS A 48 2.59 2.08 -1.39
C HIS A 48 2.59 3.50 -0.82
N LEU A 49 3.20 4.48 -1.50
CA LEU A 49 3.17 5.89 -1.08
C LEU A 49 1.73 6.44 -1.01
N PHE A 50 0.89 6.11 -1.99
CA PHE A 50 -0.52 6.48 -1.96
C PHE A 50 -1.24 5.87 -0.75
N TRP A 51 -1.00 4.59 -0.45
CA TRP A 51 -1.60 3.93 0.70
C TRP A 51 -1.09 4.44 2.05
N ILE A 52 0.16 4.93 2.15
CA ILE A 52 0.64 5.64 3.35
C ILE A 52 -0.23 6.87 3.61
N PHE A 53 -0.52 7.66 2.58
CA PHE A 53 -1.39 8.83 2.70
C PHE A 53 -2.80 8.43 3.14
N VAL A 54 -3.41 7.43 2.51
CA VAL A 54 -4.74 6.93 2.91
C VAL A 54 -4.73 6.42 4.36
N PHE A 55 -3.71 5.65 4.75
CA PHE A 55 -3.59 5.14 6.11
C PHE A 55 -3.46 6.27 7.14
N SER A 56 -2.71 7.33 6.83
CA SER A 56 -2.60 8.50 7.71
C SER A 56 -3.96 9.19 7.94
N VAL A 57 -4.78 9.33 6.90
CA VAL A 57 -6.14 9.87 7.00
C VAL A 57 -7.04 8.95 7.83
N VAL A 58 -6.98 7.63 7.61
CA VAL A 58 -7.73 6.65 8.41
C VAL A 58 -7.34 6.73 9.88
N VAL A 59 -6.04 6.81 10.21
CA VAL A 59 -5.57 6.96 11.59
C VAL A 59 -6.11 8.25 12.21
N ALA A 60 -6.04 9.37 11.50
CA ALA A 60 -6.56 10.65 12.00
C ALA A 60 -8.08 10.58 12.30
N LEU A 61 -8.86 10.02 11.39
CA LEU A 61 -10.30 9.83 11.58
C LEU A 61 -10.61 8.88 12.75
N THR A 62 -9.85 7.79 12.91
CA THR A 62 -10.01 6.85 14.02
C THR A 62 -9.66 7.50 15.37
N VAL A 63 -8.67 8.39 15.43
CA VAL A 63 -8.35 9.16 16.65
C VAL A 63 -9.48 10.11 17.01
N ILE A 64 -10.00 10.87 16.04
CA ILE A 64 -11.14 11.77 16.24
C ILE A 64 -12.36 10.98 16.73
N TYR A 65 -12.63 9.84 16.10
CA TYR A 65 -13.67 8.92 16.52
C TYR A 65 -13.49 8.46 17.97
N PHE A 66 -12.28 8.04 18.35
CA PHE A 66 -12.00 7.57 19.70
C PHE A 66 -12.23 8.67 20.74
N ILE A 67 -11.86 9.92 20.44
CA ILE A 67 -12.16 11.06 21.32
C ILE A 67 -13.67 11.18 21.54
N PHE A 68 -14.48 11.19 20.48
CA PHE A 68 -15.94 11.28 20.60
C PHE A 68 -16.54 10.10 21.36
N TYR A 69 -16.07 8.88 21.09
CA TYR A 69 -16.51 7.67 21.78
C TYR A 69 -16.21 7.75 23.29
N ARG A 70 -15.01 8.20 23.68
CA ARG A 70 -14.64 8.36 25.09
C ARG A 70 -15.46 9.44 25.80
N VAL A 71 -15.77 10.53 25.11
CA VAL A 71 -16.64 11.57 25.66
C VAL A 71 -18.06 11.04 25.87
N CYS A 72 -18.60 10.26 24.94
CA CYS A 72 -19.91 9.61 25.11
C CYS A 72 -19.94 8.64 26.30
N LEU A 73 -18.87 7.87 26.53
CA LEU A 73 -18.78 6.96 27.69
C LEU A 73 -18.71 7.67 29.03
N LEU A 74 -18.25 8.92 29.06
CA LEU A 74 -18.11 9.72 30.28
C LEU A 74 -19.41 10.45 30.67
N MET A 75 -20.43 10.46 29.81
CA MET A 75 -21.72 11.11 30.09
C MET A 75 -22.65 10.12 30.82
N PRO A 76 -22.96 10.34 32.12
CA PRO A 76 -23.80 9.42 32.89
C PRO A 76 -25.30 9.57 32.56
N ASP A 77 -25.76 10.77 32.15
CA ASP A 77 -27.16 11.07 31.90
C ASP A 77 -27.36 11.99 30.69
N TYR A 78 -28.35 11.69 29.85
CA TYR A 78 -28.75 12.47 28.67
C TYR A 78 -29.91 13.44 28.97
N THR A 79 -29.76 14.27 29.99
CA THR A 79 -30.78 15.26 30.37
C THR A 79 -30.65 16.55 29.54
N THR A 80 -31.67 17.42 29.57
CA THR A 80 -31.63 18.72 28.88
C THR A 80 -30.58 19.68 29.46
N ALA A 81 -30.06 19.40 30.66
CA ALA A 81 -29.00 20.17 31.31
C ALA A 81 -27.58 19.70 30.92
N THR A 82 -27.42 18.46 30.45
CA THR A 82 -26.13 17.94 30.00
C THR A 82 -25.94 18.21 28.50
N CYS A 83 -25.02 19.13 28.22
CA CYS A 83 -24.69 19.56 26.86
C CYS A 83 -23.24 19.22 26.55
N LEU A 84 -23.00 18.61 25.40
CA LEU A 84 -21.67 18.46 24.83
C LEU A 84 -21.30 19.74 24.09
N ASP A 85 -20.25 20.43 24.56
CA ASP A 85 -19.71 21.62 23.91
C ASP A 85 -18.55 21.23 22.99
N LEU A 86 -18.78 21.28 21.68
CA LEU A 86 -17.79 21.02 20.64
C LEU A 86 -16.98 22.25 20.27
N SER A 87 -17.05 23.36 21.02
CA SER A 87 -16.27 24.61 20.76
C SER A 87 -14.78 24.37 20.52
N VAL A 88 -14.20 23.33 21.12
CA VAL A 88 -12.80 22.89 20.88
C VAL A 88 -12.55 22.51 19.41
N PHE A 89 -13.57 22.01 18.71
CA PHE A 89 -13.53 21.68 17.28
C PHE A 89 -14.00 22.83 16.38
N SER A 90 -14.27 24.01 16.95
CA SER A 90 -14.70 25.20 16.20
C SER A 90 -13.79 25.54 15.00
N PRO A 91 -12.44 25.51 15.10
CA PRO A 91 -11.59 25.81 13.95
C PRO A 91 -11.80 24.85 12.76
N VAL A 92 -12.05 23.57 13.06
CA VAL A 92 -12.25 22.51 12.04
C VAL A 92 -13.66 22.60 11.43
N LEU A 93 -14.67 22.84 12.26
CA LEU A 93 -16.07 22.92 11.83
C LEU A 93 -16.37 24.22 11.06
N ASN A 94 -15.70 25.33 11.42
CA ASN A 94 -15.87 26.62 10.76
C ASN A 94 -15.37 26.60 9.30
N MET A 95 -14.40 25.73 8.98
CA MET A 95 -13.94 25.48 7.61
C MET A 95 -15.03 24.90 6.70
N THR A 96 -16.06 24.25 7.26
CA THR A 96 -17.18 23.67 6.51
C THR A 96 -18.37 24.61 6.31
N GLY A 97 -18.25 25.88 6.72
CA GLY A 97 -19.23 26.94 6.40
C GLY A 97 -20.58 26.85 7.12
N ARG A 98 -20.73 25.96 8.13
CA ARG A 98 -21.96 25.87 8.93
C ARG A 98 -21.77 26.49 10.31
N PRO A 99 -22.46 27.61 10.64
CA PRO A 99 -22.57 28.10 12.00
C PRO A 99 -23.60 27.24 12.75
N ALA A 100 -23.26 25.99 13.03
CA ALA A 100 -24.06 25.19 13.95
C ALA A 100 -23.76 25.68 15.38
N SER A 101 -24.78 25.83 16.22
CA SER A 101 -24.55 25.89 17.65
C SER A 101 -23.74 24.66 18.05
N LEU A 102 -22.46 24.83 18.40
CA LEU A 102 -21.52 23.73 18.73
C LEU A 102 -21.90 23.00 20.04
N LYS A 103 -23.08 23.29 20.61
CA LYS A 103 -23.64 22.62 21.76
C LYS A 103 -24.72 21.65 21.32
N ILE A 104 -24.52 20.37 21.63
CA ILE A 104 -25.50 19.30 21.39
C ILE A 104 -25.99 18.82 22.76
N CYS A 105 -27.29 18.85 23.01
CA CYS A 105 -27.88 18.53 24.32
C CYS A 105 -29.05 17.54 24.18
N GLY A 106 -29.37 16.83 25.28
CA GLY A 106 -30.57 15.99 25.40
C GLY A 106 -30.66 14.88 24.34
N SER A 107 -31.81 14.78 23.66
CA SER A 107 -32.10 13.70 22.70
C SER A 107 -31.15 13.67 21.49
N ASN A 108 -30.67 14.82 21.02
CA ASN A 108 -29.70 14.90 19.93
C ASN A 108 -28.32 14.34 20.33
N LEU A 109 -27.94 14.51 21.61
CA LEU A 109 -26.71 13.96 22.16
C LEU A 109 -26.80 12.43 22.27
N GLN A 110 -27.95 11.92 22.71
CA GLN A 110 -28.21 10.48 22.77
C GLN A 110 -28.11 9.84 21.38
N GLN A 111 -28.77 10.42 20.36
CA GLN A 111 -28.69 9.93 18.98
C GLN A 111 -27.26 9.94 18.43
N PHE A 112 -26.48 11.00 18.71
CA PHE A 112 -25.08 11.08 18.31
C PHE A 112 -24.23 9.97 18.95
N CYS A 113 -24.38 9.72 20.25
CA CYS A 113 -23.62 8.69 20.94
C CYS A 113 -24.01 7.27 20.50
N THR A 114 -25.30 6.99 20.25
CA THR A 114 -25.74 5.71 19.66
C THR A 114 -25.16 5.50 18.26
N LEU A 115 -25.11 6.56 17.44
CA LEU A 115 -24.49 6.49 16.12
C LEU A 115 -22.96 6.28 16.21
N ALA A 116 -22.29 6.93 17.15
CA ALA A 116 -20.86 6.73 17.39
C ALA A 116 -20.55 5.29 17.86
N GLU A 117 -21.41 4.69 18.69
CA GLU A 117 -21.24 3.32 19.13
C GLU A 117 -21.36 2.32 17.97
N THR A 118 -22.39 2.47 17.12
CA THR A 118 -22.57 1.63 15.92
C THR A 118 -21.48 1.82 14.88
N ALA A 119 -20.87 3.01 14.82
CA ALA A 119 -19.76 3.30 13.90
C ALA A 119 -18.43 2.61 14.28
N SER A 120 -18.27 2.15 15.53
CA SER A 120 -17.02 1.56 16.07
C SER A 120 -16.42 0.47 15.18
N ASN A 121 -17.25 -0.48 14.76
CA ASN A 121 -16.83 -1.65 14.00
C ASN A 121 -16.28 -1.26 12.62
N TYR A 122 -16.86 -0.24 11.99
CA TYR A 122 -16.40 0.21 10.67
C TYR A 122 -15.02 0.86 10.72
N TYR A 123 -14.74 1.69 11.74
CA TYR A 123 -13.42 2.29 11.92
C TYR A 123 -12.35 1.25 12.27
N ALA A 124 -12.69 0.26 13.10
CA ALA A 124 -11.78 -0.84 13.44
C ALA A 124 -11.43 -1.66 12.19
N ILE A 125 -12.44 -2.10 11.42
CA ILE A 125 -12.24 -2.87 10.19
C ILE A 125 -11.42 -2.07 9.18
N ALA A 126 -11.72 -0.78 8.98
CA ALA A 126 -10.98 0.08 8.06
C ALA A 126 -9.50 0.22 8.45
N TYR A 127 -9.20 0.38 9.74
CA TYR A 127 -7.84 0.45 10.25
C TYR A 127 -7.05 -0.84 10.00
N PHE A 128 -7.60 -2.00 10.39
CA PHE A 128 -6.93 -3.29 10.20
C PHE A 128 -6.78 -3.65 8.72
N ALA A 129 -7.80 -3.36 7.90
CA ALA A 129 -7.75 -3.59 6.47
C ALA A 129 -6.65 -2.75 5.80
N ALA A 130 -6.57 -1.45 6.13
CA ALA A 130 -5.54 -0.57 5.58
C ALA A 130 -4.13 -0.99 6.05
N ALA A 131 -3.98 -1.42 7.31
CA ALA A 131 -2.72 -1.97 7.81
C ALA A 131 -2.30 -3.25 7.07
N ALA A 132 -3.25 -4.16 6.79
CA ALA A 132 -3.00 -5.38 6.02
C ALA A 132 -2.60 -5.08 4.57
N VAL A 133 -3.23 -4.10 3.92
CA VAL A 133 -2.84 -3.65 2.57
C VAL A 133 -1.41 -3.10 2.59
N MET A 134 -1.08 -2.27 3.57
CA MET A 134 0.28 -1.74 3.73
C MET A 134 1.32 -2.84 3.90
N LEU A 135 1.05 -3.81 4.80
CA LEU A 135 1.95 -4.93 5.05
C LEU A 135 2.12 -5.81 3.80
N SER A 136 1.04 -6.09 3.07
CA SER A 136 1.11 -6.90 1.85
C SER A 136 1.90 -6.21 0.73
N LEU A 137 1.76 -4.90 0.55
CA LEU A 137 2.56 -4.13 -0.42
C LEU A 137 4.06 -4.16 -0.10
N VAL A 138 4.43 -4.06 1.18
CA VAL A 138 5.85 -4.18 1.60
C VAL A 138 6.40 -5.57 1.29
N HIS A 139 5.68 -6.63 1.67
CA HIS A 139 6.10 -8.00 1.37
C HIS A 139 6.22 -8.23 -0.13
N PHE A 140 5.27 -7.70 -0.90
CA PHE A 140 5.30 -7.80 -2.35
C PHE A 140 6.52 -7.08 -2.95
N MET A 141 6.88 -5.88 -2.46
CA MET A 141 8.11 -5.19 -2.87
C MET A 141 9.37 -5.97 -2.52
N ILE A 142 9.44 -6.61 -1.35
CA ILE A 142 10.59 -7.45 -0.96
C ILE A 142 10.74 -8.62 -1.93
N CYS A 143 9.64 -9.30 -2.27
CA CYS A 143 9.64 -10.39 -3.25
C CYS A 143 10.09 -9.91 -4.64
N LEU A 144 9.56 -8.77 -5.10
CA LEU A 144 9.98 -8.18 -6.39
C LEU A 144 11.46 -7.79 -6.39
N ALA A 145 11.97 -7.22 -5.30
CA ALA A 145 13.38 -6.83 -5.18
C ALA A 145 14.31 -8.04 -5.20
N ALA A 146 13.95 -9.12 -4.49
CA ALA A 146 14.70 -10.37 -4.52
C ALA A 146 14.72 -11.00 -5.93
N ASN A 147 13.56 -11.01 -6.60
CA ASN A 147 13.45 -11.48 -7.98
C ASN A 147 14.27 -10.62 -8.95
N TYR A 148 14.21 -9.30 -8.81
CA TYR A 148 14.99 -8.37 -9.61
C TYR A 148 16.50 -8.60 -9.45
N ALA A 149 16.98 -8.74 -8.21
CA ALA A 149 18.39 -9.03 -7.92
C ALA A 149 18.86 -10.35 -8.54
N HIS A 150 18.06 -11.42 -8.39
CA HIS A 150 18.38 -12.73 -8.96
C HIS A 150 18.51 -12.68 -10.50
N ILE A 151 17.56 -12.00 -11.17
CA ILE A 151 17.59 -11.86 -12.64
C ILE A 151 18.78 -11.02 -13.09
N LYS A 152 19.06 -9.92 -12.39
CA LYS A 152 20.18 -9.02 -12.69
C LYS A 152 21.53 -9.73 -12.55
N HIS A 153 21.72 -10.53 -11.51
CA HIS A 153 22.93 -11.32 -11.33
C HIS A 153 23.08 -12.39 -12.43
N GLY A 154 22.01 -13.08 -12.78
CA GLY A 154 22.03 -14.06 -13.87
C GLY A 154 22.35 -13.44 -15.24
N TYR A 155 21.89 -12.21 -15.49
CA TYR A 155 22.23 -11.45 -16.70
C TYR A 155 23.72 -11.11 -16.75
N LYS A 156 24.28 -10.56 -15.67
CA LYS A 156 25.71 -10.22 -15.59
C LYS A 156 26.63 -11.43 -15.77
N TYR A 157 26.25 -12.59 -15.22
CA TYR A 157 27.01 -13.83 -15.40
C TYR A 157 27.06 -14.27 -16.88
N PHE A 158 25.96 -14.10 -17.60
CA PHE A 158 25.90 -14.42 -19.02
C PHE A 158 26.77 -13.47 -19.87
N GLU A 159 26.74 -12.15 -19.60
CA GLU A 159 27.63 -11.19 -20.30
C GLU A 159 29.10 -11.59 -20.15
N LEU A 160 29.50 -11.96 -18.93
CA LEU A 160 30.87 -12.41 -18.66
C LEU A 160 31.23 -13.66 -19.45
N LYS A 161 30.31 -14.64 -19.53
CA LYS A 161 30.52 -15.88 -20.27
C LYS A 161 30.62 -15.66 -21.78
N GLU A 162 29.81 -14.76 -22.33
CA GLU A 162 29.85 -14.43 -23.76
C GLU A 162 31.14 -13.68 -24.13
N VAL A 163 31.64 -12.80 -23.26
CA VAL A 163 32.96 -12.18 -23.42
C VAL A 163 34.07 -13.23 -23.37
N GLU A 164 34.03 -14.15 -22.41
CA GLU A 164 35.01 -15.23 -22.28
C GLU A 164 35.05 -16.13 -23.53
N GLU A 165 33.90 -16.58 -24.03
CA GLU A 165 33.81 -17.40 -25.25
C GLU A 165 34.33 -16.64 -26.49
N ASN A 166 34.02 -15.35 -26.62
CA ASN A 166 34.51 -14.52 -27.73
C ASN A 166 36.03 -14.31 -27.70
N GLU A 167 36.62 -14.08 -26.52
CA GLU A 167 38.07 -13.95 -26.37
C GLU A 167 38.78 -15.29 -26.63
N LEU A 168 38.21 -16.41 -26.18
CA LEU A 168 38.73 -17.75 -26.48
C LEU A 168 38.70 -18.07 -27.98
N GLY A 169 37.64 -17.66 -28.68
CA GLY A 169 37.54 -17.75 -30.14
C GLY A 169 38.66 -16.97 -30.83
N ARG A 170 38.86 -15.71 -30.44
CA ARG A 170 39.92 -14.85 -31.00
C ARG A 170 41.32 -15.43 -30.77
N TYR A 171 41.58 -15.99 -29.58
CA TYR A 171 42.83 -16.67 -29.30
C TYR A 171 43.01 -17.87 -30.24
N ARG A 172 42.00 -18.73 -30.37
CA ARG A 172 42.07 -19.89 -31.28
C ARG A 172 42.40 -19.50 -32.72
N ASP A 173 41.77 -18.44 -33.25
CA ASP A 173 41.99 -17.98 -34.63
C ASP A 173 43.41 -17.43 -34.82
N THR A 174 43.95 -16.75 -33.81
CA THR A 174 45.32 -16.21 -33.83
C THR A 174 46.36 -17.34 -33.87
N TYR A 175 46.17 -18.40 -33.10
CA TYR A 175 47.10 -19.54 -33.06
C TYR A 175 46.91 -20.54 -34.21
N ALA A 176 45.74 -20.57 -34.86
CA ALA A 176 45.53 -21.36 -36.07
C ALA A 176 46.20 -20.76 -37.32
N SER A 177 46.69 -19.52 -37.23
CA SER A 177 47.35 -18.77 -38.31
C SER A 177 48.89 -18.86 -38.30
N TYR A 178 49.46 -19.57 -37.32
CA TYR A 178 50.89 -19.91 -37.22
C TYR A 178 51.13 -21.38 -37.53
#